data_AF-A0A1I7UJM4-F1
#
_entry.id   AF-A0A1I7UJM4-F1
#
_cell.length_a   1.000
_cell.length_b   1.000
_cell.length_c   1.000
_cell.angle_alpha   90.00
_cell.angle_beta   90.00
_cell.angle_gamma   90.00
#
_symmetry.space_group_name_H-M   'P 1'
#
loop_
_entity.id
_entity.type
_entity.pdbx_description
1 polymer ?
#
loop_
_entity_poly.entity_id
_entity_poly.type
_entity_poly.pdbx_seq_one_letter_code
_entity_poly.pdbx_strand_id
1 'polypeptide(L)'
;MLLRPALLLCFISLSGSSKLHEIVKNVGKRFEDNMNLLGYADPGPRSTFKIDPRSYNIKCAYDRKTDDEVRKLKLNSALRTLSAFYDSASSENKNYEDSITWLWAVMDPDMTAVICDKENKTLNALYGECLYNAKCSFGRKTEDEVRKIKLNSALRTLSAFYDLASSENKNYEAAMTWLWAVMDPDMTAVICDQANKTLNAYQYMKYLRETGVRFEKTPRVSWKYQIETTSRYELKFGTMIFQLDKKFNLTAQIHYVITMRLNPDKEKYGTFFSIQKVETGGVCRHHGALYYDVHVDDLEEFKNHPTARTLLGFFTPLSYQFTDPEQKRIPEFWLKGLEKDKSEMYVCVDPTKDSVKYTEEQFKSWYHRFGIMWHAEKDKEEDFASISVQKIEDNKIIAIVTMKLRMGINPKVMDWNFRVAGAKSSDVDNGTRWYLDRVEVPCHPDYSAKDEAFRSIADVIATTFVEDLVDLPDPTQWYSTVAFVKRFTDQGLKEFKYCDAEKVKTDIPLLDKFIFDRNVLKIIKYTKYWVDHSGFYAPAPDSETVRFKTISVAQRGGVDIEYENEWKFEIKWHDMDKFFYVETMEIGCHNKIVDGKYGDGVEYQEIDYFAKK
;
A
#
# COMPACT_ATOMS: atom_id res chain seq x y z
N MET A 1 -70.75 43.84 -5.56
CA MET A 1 -69.81 44.78 -4.89
C MET A 1 -69.51 44.17 -3.53
N LEU A 2 -68.36 43.48 -3.39
CA LEU A 2 -67.16 43.92 -2.63
C LEU A 2 -67.46 44.03 -1.12
N LEU A 3 -66.65 43.62 -0.14
CA LEU A 3 -65.45 42.79 0.04
C LEU A 3 -65.17 42.87 1.58
N ARG A 4 -64.87 41.75 2.27
CA ARG A 4 -63.88 41.50 3.39
C ARG A 4 -63.58 42.56 4.50
N PRO A 5 -62.83 42.24 5.60
CA PRO A 5 -62.62 41.00 6.38
C PRO A 5 -62.49 41.22 7.93
N ALA A 6 -62.12 40.16 8.67
CA ALA A 6 -61.38 40.11 9.96
C ALA A 6 -62.15 39.81 11.26
N LEU A 7 -62.34 38.51 11.57
CA LEU A 7 -62.12 37.85 12.88
C LEU A 7 -62.77 36.45 12.88
N LEU A 8 -62.20 35.53 12.10
CA LEU A 8 -62.58 34.11 12.10
C LEU A 8 -61.51 33.30 11.36
N LEU A 9 -60.39 33.00 12.03
CA LEU A 9 -59.35 32.07 11.56
C LEU A 9 -58.52 31.58 12.78
N CYS A 10 -59.10 30.72 13.62
CA CYS A 10 -58.36 29.93 14.62
C CYS A 10 -58.88 28.51 14.85
N PHE A 11 -59.83 27.98 14.07
CA PHE A 11 -60.34 26.62 14.27
C PHE A 11 -60.76 25.91 12.97
N ILE A 12 -59.79 25.53 12.13
CA ILE A 12 -59.84 24.42 11.14
C ILE A 12 -58.35 24.12 10.84
N SER A 13 -57.70 22.96 11.05
CA SER A 13 -58.09 21.59 11.35
C SER A 13 -56.93 20.92 12.12
N LEU A 14 -57.13 20.70 13.42
CA LEU A 14 -56.37 19.73 14.22
C LEU A 14 -56.88 18.33 13.86
N SER A 15 -56.25 17.68 12.88
CA SER A 15 -56.48 16.26 12.60
C SER A 15 -55.26 15.68 11.90
N GLY A 16 -54.43 14.95 12.64
CA GLY A 16 -53.28 14.24 12.07
C GLY A 16 -52.25 13.65 13.04
N SER A 17 -52.39 13.79 14.37
CA SER A 17 -51.44 13.20 15.34
C SER A 17 -51.73 11.73 15.70
N SER A 18 -52.44 10.99 14.85
CA SER A 18 -53.40 9.98 15.33
C SER A 18 -53.06 8.52 15.01
N LYS A 19 -51.83 8.03 15.21
CA LYS A 19 -51.64 6.56 15.25
C LYS A 19 -50.81 6.07 16.43
N LEU A 20 -49.58 6.57 16.63
CA LEU A 20 -48.77 6.12 17.77
C LEU A 20 -49.31 6.68 19.10
N HIS A 21 -49.69 7.96 19.11
CA HIS A 21 -50.35 8.60 20.26
C HIS A 21 -51.73 7.95 20.58
N GLU A 22 -52.41 7.40 19.56
CA GLU A 22 -53.67 6.66 19.75
C GLU A 22 -53.44 5.23 20.24
N ILE A 23 -52.36 4.56 19.78
CA ILE A 23 -51.94 3.22 20.23
C ILE A 23 -51.52 3.26 21.70
N VAL A 24 -50.64 4.20 22.06
CA VAL A 24 -50.15 4.33 23.44
C VAL A 24 -51.27 4.73 24.40
N LYS A 25 -52.15 5.67 23.99
CA LYS A 25 -53.34 6.05 24.78
C LYS A 25 -54.36 4.91 24.92
N ASN A 26 -54.49 4.04 23.92
CA ASN A 26 -55.39 2.87 23.98
C ASN A 26 -54.80 1.68 24.75
N VAL A 27 -53.47 1.57 24.83
CA VAL A 27 -52.79 0.59 25.70
C VAL A 27 -52.81 1.06 27.16
N GLY A 28 -52.59 2.36 27.42
CA GLY A 28 -52.64 2.93 28.77
C GLY A 28 -54.01 2.92 29.42
N LYS A 29 -55.09 3.04 28.65
CA LYS A 29 -56.47 2.89 29.14
C LYS A 29 -56.83 1.47 29.61
N ARG A 30 -55.98 0.46 29.37
CA ARG A 30 -56.24 -0.93 29.82
C ARG A 30 -55.65 -1.26 31.20
N PHE A 31 -54.93 -0.33 31.81
CA PHE A 31 -54.40 -0.49 33.17
C PHE A 31 -55.13 0.47 34.11
N GLU A 32 -56.33 0.09 34.55
CA GLU A 32 -56.90 0.68 35.78
C GLU A 32 -56.07 0.24 36.98
N ASP A 33 -55.75 1.22 37.83
CA ASP A 33 -55.12 1.16 39.17
C ASP A 33 -54.74 -0.24 39.66
N ASN A 34 -53.56 -0.71 39.26
CA ASN A 34 -52.95 -1.86 39.89
C ASN A 34 -51.71 -1.40 40.68
N MET A 35 -51.91 -1.18 41.98
CA MET A 35 -50.91 -0.71 42.96
C MET A 35 -49.63 -1.59 43.09
N ASN A 36 -49.50 -2.67 42.33
CA ASN A 36 -48.40 -3.63 42.46
C ASN A 36 -47.17 -3.35 41.57
N LEU A 37 -47.11 -2.23 40.82
CA LEU A 37 -45.95 -1.88 39.99
C LEU A 37 -44.98 -0.86 40.62
N LEU A 38 -45.27 -0.38 41.84
CA LEU A 38 -44.41 0.56 42.57
C LEU A 38 -43.06 -0.02 43.04
N GLY A 39 -42.83 -1.32 42.87
CA GLY A 39 -41.61 -2.01 43.34
C GLY A 39 -40.36 -1.82 42.48
N TYR A 40 -40.44 -1.16 41.31
CA TYR A 40 -39.32 -1.03 40.37
C TYR A 40 -38.75 0.39 40.20
N ALA A 41 -39.31 1.38 40.89
CA ALA A 41 -38.80 2.75 40.86
C ALA A 41 -37.89 3.02 42.08
N ASP A 42 -36.62 2.66 41.98
CA ASP A 42 -35.60 3.15 42.91
C ASP A 42 -35.19 4.58 42.51
N PRO A 43 -35.37 5.61 43.37
CA PRO A 43 -35.03 6.99 43.04
C PRO A 43 -33.54 7.28 43.29
N GLY A 44 -32.67 6.86 42.36
CA GLY A 44 -31.21 7.13 42.38
C GLY A 44 -30.76 8.19 41.36
N PRO A 45 -29.62 8.89 41.57
CA PRO A 45 -29.46 10.31 41.24
C PRO A 45 -29.29 10.62 39.75
N ARG A 46 -30.01 11.67 39.32
CA ARG A 46 -29.81 12.38 38.04
C ARG A 46 -28.35 12.80 37.89
N SER A 47 -27.60 12.08 37.05
CA SER A 47 -26.28 12.54 36.61
C SER A 47 -26.45 13.63 35.57
N THR A 48 -26.16 14.87 35.95
CA THR A 48 -25.98 15.98 35.01
C THR A 48 -24.70 15.75 34.22
N PHE A 49 -24.82 15.23 33.00
CA PHE A 49 -23.70 15.19 32.06
C PHE A 49 -23.38 16.61 31.61
N LYS A 50 -22.28 17.19 32.11
CA LYS A 50 -21.62 18.32 31.45
C LYS A 50 -20.92 17.79 30.21
N ILE A 51 -21.33 18.26 29.05
CA ILE A 51 -20.67 18.01 27.78
C ILE A 51 -19.35 18.79 27.79
N ASP A 52 -18.22 18.08 27.75
CA ASP A 52 -16.91 18.67 27.48
C ASP A 52 -16.83 19.03 25.98
N PRO A 53 -16.64 20.30 25.60
CA PRO A 53 -16.65 20.72 24.20
C PRO A 53 -15.41 20.28 23.40
N ARG A 54 -14.51 19.45 23.96
CA ARG A 54 -13.26 19.03 23.27
C ARG A 54 -13.27 17.66 22.59
N SER A 55 -14.36 16.90 22.60
CA SER A 55 -14.41 15.58 21.91
C SER A 55 -15.13 15.65 20.56
N TYR A 56 -14.43 16.08 19.52
CA TYR A 56 -14.90 16.08 18.13
C TYR A 56 -14.77 14.69 17.45
N ASN A 57 -15.24 13.61 18.09
CA ASN A 57 -15.62 12.36 17.42
C ASN A 57 -16.26 11.40 18.44
N ILE A 58 -17.59 11.23 18.42
CA ILE A 58 -18.31 10.37 19.38
C ILE A 58 -17.88 8.90 19.22
N LYS A 59 -17.44 8.48 18.02
CA LYS A 59 -16.94 7.12 17.74
C LYS A 59 -15.60 6.83 18.46
N CYS A 60 -14.63 7.74 18.38
CA CYS A 60 -13.32 7.56 19.03
C CYS A 60 -13.36 7.58 20.57
N ALA A 61 -14.41 8.16 21.17
CA ALA A 61 -14.61 8.13 22.62
C ALA A 61 -15.15 6.78 23.12
N TYR A 62 -15.74 5.97 22.23
CA TYR A 62 -16.25 4.63 22.53
C TYR A 62 -15.13 3.58 22.46
N ASP A 63 -14.21 3.70 21.49
CA ASP A 63 -13.06 2.80 21.30
C ASP A 63 -12.00 2.91 22.41
N ARG A 64 -12.05 3.97 23.23
CA ARG A 64 -11.17 4.18 24.38
C ARG A 64 -11.75 3.68 25.70
N LYS A 65 -12.96 3.13 25.68
CA LYS A 65 -13.63 2.59 26.87
C LYS A 65 -13.31 1.13 27.02
N THR A 66 -13.10 0.71 28.26
CA THR A 66 -12.98 -0.70 28.61
C THR A 66 -14.29 -1.44 28.33
N ASP A 67 -14.22 -2.75 28.12
CA ASP A 67 -15.41 -3.58 27.87
C ASP A 67 -16.46 -3.46 28.99
N ASP A 68 -16.02 -3.29 30.24
CA ASP A 68 -16.90 -3.07 31.39
C ASP A 68 -17.62 -1.71 31.34
N GLU A 69 -16.94 -0.65 30.89
CA GLU A 69 -17.57 0.67 30.71
C GLU A 69 -18.57 0.64 29.55
N VAL A 70 -18.24 -0.05 28.46
CA VAL A 70 -19.16 -0.28 27.34
C VAL A 70 -20.38 -1.09 27.81
N ARG A 71 -20.18 -2.12 28.63
CA ARG A 71 -21.26 -2.93 29.20
C ARG A 71 -22.17 -2.11 30.12
N LYS A 72 -21.61 -1.26 30.98
CA LYS A 72 -22.38 -0.32 31.82
C LYS A 72 -23.17 0.69 30.99
N LEU A 73 -22.59 1.22 29.92
CA LEU A 73 -23.29 2.13 29.01
C LEU A 73 -24.46 1.43 28.30
N LYS A 74 -24.25 0.22 27.78
CA LYS A 74 -25.32 -0.59 27.17
C LYS A 74 -26.44 -0.87 28.17
N LEU A 75 -26.09 -1.24 29.41
CA LEU A 75 -27.07 -1.49 30.47
C LEU A 75 -27.86 -0.24 30.84
N ASN A 76 -27.19 0.91 31.02
CA ASN A 76 -27.85 2.18 31.33
C ASN A 76 -28.78 2.64 30.20
N SER A 77 -28.36 2.47 28.95
CA SER A 77 -29.21 2.74 27.79
C SER A 77 -30.44 1.83 27.77
N ALA A 78 -30.26 0.52 28.01
CA ALA A 78 -31.37 -0.43 28.07
C ALA A 78 -32.36 -0.12 29.21
N LEU A 79 -31.86 0.22 30.40
CA LEU A 79 -32.70 0.61 31.55
C LEU A 79 -33.45 1.91 31.29
N ARG A 80 -32.81 2.90 30.66
CA ARG A 80 -33.46 4.15 30.27
C ARG A 80 -34.55 3.91 29.22
N THR A 81 -34.29 3.03 28.25
CA THR A 81 -35.30 2.62 27.26
C THR A 81 -36.49 1.93 27.92
N LEU A 82 -36.24 1.02 28.87
CA LEU A 82 -37.30 0.34 29.62
C LEU A 82 -38.13 1.33 30.44
N SER A 83 -37.47 2.25 31.17
CA SER A 83 -38.13 3.30 31.95
C SER A 83 -38.96 4.21 31.05
N ALA A 84 -38.46 4.58 29.87
CA ALA A 84 -39.21 5.40 28.93
C ALA A 84 -40.44 4.66 28.38
N PHE A 85 -40.33 3.36 28.09
CA PHE A 85 -41.50 2.56 27.69
C PHE A 85 -42.54 2.47 28.82
N TYR A 86 -42.09 2.24 30.06
CA TYR A 86 -42.96 2.19 31.23
C TYR A 86 -43.69 3.52 31.47
N ASP A 87 -42.95 4.63 31.50
CA ASP A 87 -43.51 5.96 31.69
C ASP A 87 -44.43 6.35 30.53
N SER A 88 -44.12 5.91 29.31
CA SER A 88 -44.99 6.12 28.15
C SER A 88 -46.22 5.21 28.14
N ALA A 89 -46.29 4.16 28.97
CA ALA A 89 -47.38 3.19 28.91
C ALA A 89 -48.75 3.78 29.32
N SER A 90 -48.77 4.90 30.05
CA SER A 90 -50.00 5.62 30.41
C SER A 90 -49.84 7.12 30.22
N SER A 91 -50.82 7.76 29.57
CA SER A 91 -50.87 9.23 29.43
C SER A 91 -51.06 9.98 30.75
N GLU A 92 -51.35 9.27 31.83
CA GLU A 92 -51.48 9.83 33.18
C GLU A 92 -50.14 9.86 33.93
N ASN A 93 -49.09 9.23 33.39
CA ASN A 93 -47.76 9.32 33.97
C ASN A 93 -47.18 10.72 33.77
N LYS A 94 -46.60 11.28 34.83
CA LYS A 94 -46.02 12.62 34.84
C LYS A 94 -44.91 12.82 33.78
N ASN A 95 -44.22 11.76 33.41
CA ASN A 95 -43.12 11.78 32.44
C ASN A 95 -43.55 11.31 31.04
N TYR A 96 -44.85 11.13 30.78
CA TYR A 96 -45.35 10.56 29.53
C TYR A 96 -44.80 11.26 28.27
N GLU A 97 -44.93 12.60 28.21
CA GLU A 97 -44.51 13.40 27.05
C GLU A 97 -42.98 13.40 26.86
N ASP A 98 -42.23 13.49 27.96
CA ASP A 98 -40.76 13.46 27.93
C ASP A 98 -40.24 12.09 27.47
N SER A 99 -40.87 11.01 27.94
CA SER A 99 -40.51 9.63 27.60
C SER A 99 -40.86 9.28 26.15
N ILE A 100 -42.02 9.71 25.65
CA ILE A 100 -42.38 9.56 24.23
C ILE A 100 -41.42 10.35 23.33
N THR A 101 -41.10 11.59 23.69
CA THR A 101 -40.16 12.43 22.93
C THR A 101 -38.77 11.80 22.89
N TRP A 102 -38.30 11.28 24.01
CA TRP A 102 -37.01 10.60 24.07
C TRP A 102 -36.99 9.30 23.27
N LEU A 103 -38.04 8.48 23.35
CA LEU A 103 -38.17 7.26 22.54
C LEU A 103 -38.12 7.58 21.04
N TRP A 104 -38.83 8.62 20.59
CA TRP A 104 -38.79 9.07 19.19
C TRP A 104 -37.40 9.49 18.73
N ALA A 105 -36.61 10.10 19.62
CA ALA A 105 -35.26 10.55 19.28
C ALA A 105 -34.24 9.41 19.14
N VAL A 106 -34.51 8.24 19.74
CA VAL A 106 -33.57 7.11 19.78
C VAL A 106 -34.02 5.91 18.92
N MET A 107 -35.26 5.91 18.42
CA MET A 107 -35.77 4.85 17.55
C MET A 107 -35.13 4.89 16.16
N ASP A 108 -34.74 3.71 15.68
CA ASP A 108 -34.25 3.54 14.31
C ASP A 108 -35.39 3.84 13.30
N PRO A 109 -35.15 4.60 12.21
CA PRO A 109 -36.16 4.90 11.20
C PRO A 109 -36.81 3.65 10.57
N ASP A 110 -36.09 2.53 10.55
CA ASP A 110 -36.54 1.25 9.98
C ASP A 110 -37.07 0.31 11.07
N MET A 111 -37.25 0.79 12.31
CA MET A 111 -37.84 0.02 13.40
C MET A 111 -39.27 -0.39 13.06
N THR A 112 -39.53 -1.69 13.13
CA THR A 112 -40.87 -2.26 12.97
C THR A 112 -41.40 -2.70 14.34
N ALA A 113 -42.65 -2.36 14.63
CA ALA A 113 -43.35 -2.82 15.83
C ALA A 113 -44.44 -3.82 15.46
N VAL A 114 -44.45 -4.97 16.14
CA VAL A 114 -45.50 -5.99 16.01
C VAL A 114 -46.43 -5.85 17.22
N ILE A 115 -47.70 -5.54 16.98
CA ILE A 115 -48.70 -5.38 18.03
C ILE A 115 -49.45 -6.71 18.18
N CYS A 116 -49.44 -7.29 19.39
CA CYS A 116 -50.26 -8.44 19.72
C CYS A 116 -51.74 -8.02 19.77
N ASP A 117 -52.53 -8.47 18.78
CA ASP A 117 -53.99 -8.74 18.81
C ASP A 117 -54.79 -8.36 17.56
N LYS A 118 -54.18 -7.81 16.50
CA LYS A 118 -54.87 -7.68 15.20
C LYS A 118 -53.88 -7.91 14.06
N GLU A 119 -54.10 -8.99 13.30
CA GLU A 119 -53.46 -9.35 12.02
C GLU A 119 -52.22 -8.53 11.66
N ASN A 120 -51.02 -9.03 12.00
CA ASN A 120 -49.68 -8.62 11.51
C ASN A 120 -49.60 -7.31 10.68
N LYS A 121 -50.03 -6.18 11.26
CA LYS A 121 -49.82 -4.86 10.66
C LYS A 121 -48.51 -4.31 11.20
N THR A 122 -47.47 -4.40 10.40
CA THR A 122 -46.25 -3.59 10.55
C THR A 122 -46.61 -2.13 10.34
N LEU A 123 -46.47 -1.31 11.38
CA LEU A 123 -46.64 0.15 11.30
C LEU A 123 -45.26 0.80 11.26
N ASN A 124 -44.97 1.51 10.17
CA ASN A 124 -43.77 2.35 10.05
C ASN A 124 -44.00 3.70 10.75
N ALA A 125 -43.03 4.17 11.52
CA ALA A 125 -43.08 5.40 12.35
C ALA A 125 -43.09 6.73 11.56
N LEU A 126 -43.63 6.76 10.33
CA LEU A 126 -43.39 7.83 9.36
C LEU A 126 -44.33 9.05 9.43
N TYR A 127 -45.16 9.20 10.47
CA TYR A 127 -46.11 10.32 10.56
C TYR A 127 -46.01 11.09 11.88
N GLY A 128 -44.97 11.90 12.00
CA GLY A 128 -44.77 12.90 13.05
C GLY A 128 -43.51 13.74 12.75
N GLU A 129 -43.71 14.96 12.25
CA GLU A 129 -42.72 16.04 12.05
C GLU A 129 -41.23 15.68 11.75
N CYS A 130 -40.87 15.60 10.45
CA CYS A 130 -39.49 15.56 9.94
C CYS A 130 -38.62 16.80 10.26
N LEU A 131 -38.99 17.67 11.21
CA LEU A 131 -38.31 18.97 11.43
C LEU A 131 -36.85 18.81 11.87
N TYR A 132 -36.49 17.70 12.52
CA TYR A 132 -35.16 17.48 13.09
C TYR A 132 -34.37 16.31 12.46
N ASN A 133 -34.99 15.52 11.58
CA ASN A 133 -34.33 14.42 10.89
C ASN A 133 -33.99 14.82 9.45
N ALA A 134 -32.71 15.08 9.19
CA ALA A 134 -32.24 15.56 7.89
C ALA A 134 -32.49 14.57 6.74
N LYS A 135 -32.55 13.25 7.01
CA LYS A 135 -32.93 12.21 6.03
C LYS A 135 -34.42 12.33 5.67
N CYS A 136 -35.26 12.58 6.67
CA CYS A 136 -36.71 12.80 6.53
C CYS A 136 -37.01 14.11 5.79
N SER A 137 -36.28 15.18 6.10
CA SER A 137 -36.33 16.47 5.38
C SER A 137 -35.94 16.31 3.91
N PHE A 138 -34.88 15.56 3.61
CA PHE A 138 -34.51 15.22 2.23
C PHE A 138 -35.59 14.39 1.51
N GLY A 139 -36.26 13.48 2.22
CA GLY A 139 -37.40 12.71 1.71
C GLY A 139 -38.58 13.55 1.23
N ARG A 140 -38.76 14.77 1.78
CA ARG A 140 -39.86 15.70 1.41
C ARG A 140 -39.57 16.59 0.20
N LYS A 141 -38.32 16.63 -0.28
CA LYS A 141 -37.95 17.45 -1.44
C LYS A 141 -38.65 16.98 -2.71
N THR A 142 -38.90 17.89 -3.65
CA THR A 142 -39.43 17.49 -4.96
C THR A 142 -38.38 16.70 -5.75
N GLU A 143 -38.81 15.93 -6.76
CA GLU A 143 -37.86 15.20 -7.63
C GLU A 143 -36.89 16.14 -8.35
N ASP A 144 -37.33 17.35 -8.71
CA ASP A 144 -36.48 18.37 -9.34
C ASP A 144 -35.42 18.92 -8.38
N GLU A 145 -35.79 19.14 -7.11
CA GLU A 145 -34.84 19.54 -6.07
C GLU A 145 -33.81 18.44 -5.80
N VAL A 146 -34.25 17.18 -5.69
CA VAL A 146 -33.35 16.02 -5.53
C VAL A 146 -32.40 15.92 -6.71
N ARG A 147 -32.90 16.06 -7.95
CA ARG A 147 -32.06 16.02 -9.16
C ARG A 147 -31.00 17.11 -9.15
N LYS A 148 -31.35 18.34 -8.74
CA LYS A 148 -30.39 19.46 -8.63
C LYS A 148 -29.33 19.21 -7.56
N ILE A 149 -29.73 18.65 -6.41
CA ILE A 149 -28.79 18.29 -5.34
C ILE A 149 -27.84 17.17 -5.79
N LYS A 150 -28.37 16.14 -6.45
CA LYS A 150 -27.57 15.04 -7.03
C LYS A 150 -26.57 15.57 -8.05
N LEU A 151 -27.01 16.44 -8.97
CA LEU A 151 -26.13 17.07 -9.95
C LEU A 151 -25.02 17.89 -9.29
N ASN A 152 -25.34 18.75 -8.32
CA ASN A 152 -24.35 19.55 -7.61
C ASN A 152 -23.34 18.67 -6.84
N SER A 153 -23.82 17.60 -6.20
CA SER A 153 -22.97 16.64 -5.48
C SER A 153 -22.04 15.89 -6.43
N ALA A 154 -22.56 15.46 -7.59
CA ALA A 154 -21.76 14.82 -8.64
C ALA A 154 -20.70 15.78 -9.18
N LEU A 155 -21.07 16.99 -9.62
CA LEU A 155 -20.13 17.98 -10.15
C LEU A 155 -19.02 18.35 -9.17
N ARG A 156 -19.34 18.47 -7.87
CA ARG A 156 -18.33 18.74 -6.84
C ARG A 156 -17.38 17.57 -6.66
N THR A 157 -17.90 16.35 -6.66
CA THR A 157 -17.07 15.13 -6.58
C THR A 157 -16.18 15.01 -7.81
N LEU A 158 -16.73 15.23 -9.01
CA LEU A 158 -15.97 15.24 -10.27
C LEU A 158 -14.85 16.28 -10.25
N SER A 159 -15.11 17.49 -9.77
CA SER A 159 -14.08 18.53 -9.61
C SER A 159 -12.97 18.09 -8.66
N ALA A 160 -13.31 17.40 -7.57
CA ALA A 160 -12.30 16.89 -6.63
C ALA A 160 -11.43 15.80 -7.28
N PHE A 161 -12.02 14.84 -8.00
CA PHE A 161 -11.26 13.82 -8.73
C PHE A 161 -10.39 14.42 -9.84
N TYR A 162 -10.86 15.46 -10.53
CA TYR A 162 -10.06 16.21 -11.48
C TYR A 162 -8.85 16.88 -10.82
N ASP A 163 -9.07 17.61 -9.72
CA ASP A 163 -7.99 18.26 -8.99
C ASP A 163 -7.00 17.23 -8.42
N LEU A 164 -7.47 16.04 -8.02
CA LEU A 164 -6.64 14.94 -7.51
C LEU A 164 -5.86 14.16 -8.58
N ALA A 165 -6.23 14.29 -9.84
CA ALA A 165 -5.61 13.50 -10.89
C ALA A 165 -4.16 13.95 -11.19
N SER A 166 -3.74 15.14 -10.74
CA SER A 166 -2.34 15.56 -10.73
C SER A 166 -1.98 16.37 -9.49
N SER A 167 -0.85 16.05 -8.87
CA SER A 167 -0.22 16.82 -7.78
C SER A 167 0.18 18.24 -8.16
N GLU A 168 0.25 18.56 -9.46
CA GLU A 168 0.53 19.92 -9.95
C GLU A 168 -0.73 20.80 -10.04
N ASN A 169 -1.91 20.22 -9.79
CA ASN A 169 -3.14 20.99 -9.76
C ASN A 169 -3.19 21.90 -8.54
N LYS A 170 -3.60 23.15 -8.75
CA LYS A 170 -3.63 24.20 -7.71
C LYS A 170 -4.42 23.78 -6.45
N ASN A 171 -5.48 23.00 -6.62
CA ASN A 171 -6.37 22.61 -5.53
C ASN A 171 -6.13 21.17 -5.03
N TYR A 172 -5.03 20.51 -5.41
CA TYR A 172 -4.76 19.10 -5.10
C TYR A 172 -4.94 18.75 -3.62
N GLU A 173 -4.29 19.49 -2.71
CA GLU A 173 -4.38 19.23 -1.25
C GLU A 173 -5.77 19.51 -0.68
N ALA A 174 -6.46 20.54 -1.20
CA ALA A 174 -7.81 20.86 -0.79
C ALA A 174 -8.80 19.77 -1.24
N ALA A 175 -8.62 19.24 -2.45
CA ALA A 175 -9.41 18.15 -2.99
C ALA A 175 -9.15 16.84 -2.22
N MET A 176 -7.91 16.55 -1.83
CA MET A 176 -7.55 15.40 -0.99
C MET A 176 -8.26 15.47 0.38
N THR A 177 -8.20 16.64 1.02
CA THR A 177 -8.85 16.89 2.31
C THR A 177 -10.37 16.75 2.20
N TRP A 178 -10.96 17.33 1.16
CA TRP A 178 -12.40 17.25 0.93
C TRP A 178 -12.85 15.80 0.66
N LEU A 179 -12.12 15.07 -0.18
CA LEU A 179 -12.44 13.68 -0.53
C LEU A 179 -12.43 12.79 0.72
N TRP A 180 -11.41 12.91 1.56
CA TRP A 180 -11.33 12.21 2.85
C TRP A 180 -12.55 12.47 3.75
N ALA A 181 -13.02 13.73 3.77
CA ALA A 181 -14.14 14.13 4.62
C ALA A 181 -15.50 13.61 4.12
N VAL A 182 -15.65 13.34 2.82
CA VAL A 182 -16.92 12.88 2.23
C VAL A 182 -16.97 11.38 1.96
N MET A 183 -15.83 10.68 2.02
CA MET A 183 -15.81 9.22 2.02
C MET A 183 -16.55 8.65 3.22
N ASP A 184 -17.25 7.55 2.98
CA ASP A 184 -17.83 6.74 4.04
C ASP A 184 -16.72 5.94 4.75
N PRO A 185 -16.77 5.74 6.08
CA PRO A 185 -15.79 4.89 6.76
C PRO A 185 -15.72 3.47 6.18
N ASP A 186 -16.83 2.94 5.69
CA ASP A 186 -16.94 1.60 5.11
C ASP A 186 -16.85 1.63 3.58
N MET A 187 -16.25 2.70 3.02
CA MET A 187 -16.06 2.84 1.58
C MET A 187 -15.12 1.77 1.02
N THR A 188 -15.49 1.25 -0.14
CA THR A 188 -14.70 0.28 -0.89
C THR A 188 -14.33 0.83 -2.27
N ALA A 189 -13.12 0.56 -2.72
CA ALA A 189 -12.69 0.86 -4.08
C ALA A 189 -12.20 -0.39 -4.82
N VAL A 190 -12.53 -0.48 -6.10
CA VAL A 190 -12.03 -1.50 -7.04
C VAL A 190 -11.18 -0.78 -8.09
N ILE A 191 -10.00 -1.32 -8.37
CA ILE A 191 -9.08 -0.76 -9.36
C ILE A 191 -8.85 -1.80 -10.44
N CYS A 192 -9.06 -1.41 -11.71
CA CYS A 192 -8.68 -2.16 -12.90
C CYS A 192 -9.28 -3.55 -13.01
N ASP A 193 -10.56 -3.67 -12.64
CA ASP A 193 -11.34 -4.90 -12.67
C ASP A 193 -10.69 -6.07 -11.90
N GLN A 194 -9.73 -5.79 -11.01
CA GLN A 194 -9.14 -6.77 -10.11
C GLN A 194 -10.13 -7.09 -8.99
N ALA A 195 -11.13 -7.92 -9.31
CA ALA A 195 -12.25 -8.29 -8.42
C ALA A 195 -11.80 -8.79 -7.03
N ASN A 196 -10.56 -9.29 -6.90
CA ASN A 196 -10.03 -9.88 -5.67
C ASN A 196 -9.27 -8.89 -4.76
N LYS A 197 -9.05 -7.62 -5.17
CA LYS A 197 -8.42 -6.59 -4.32
C LYS A 197 -9.35 -5.38 -4.18
N THR A 198 -10.18 -5.40 -3.14
CA THR A 198 -10.94 -4.22 -2.71
C THR A 198 -10.10 -3.40 -1.75
N LEU A 199 -9.98 -2.10 -2.02
CA LEU A 199 -9.28 -1.16 -1.16
C LEU A 199 -10.28 -0.47 -0.22
N ASN A 200 -9.93 -0.28 1.04
CA ASN A 200 -10.67 0.62 1.92
C ASN A 200 -10.33 2.10 1.63
N ALA A 201 -11.05 3.03 2.27
CA ALA A 201 -10.83 4.47 2.09
C ALA A 201 -9.37 4.91 2.26
N TYR A 202 -8.67 4.39 3.28
CA TYR A 202 -7.26 4.73 3.55
C TYR A 202 -6.34 4.25 2.43
N GLN A 203 -6.48 2.98 2.02
CA GLN A 203 -5.69 2.40 0.94
C GLN A 203 -5.95 3.09 -0.41
N TYR A 204 -7.21 3.44 -0.69
CA TYR A 204 -7.57 4.15 -1.91
C TYR A 204 -6.99 5.57 -1.96
N MET A 205 -6.96 6.27 -0.83
CA MET A 205 -6.37 7.60 -0.73
C MET A 205 -4.86 7.59 -0.89
N LYS A 206 -4.19 6.56 -0.35
CA LYS A 206 -2.78 6.28 -0.66
C LYS A 206 -2.60 6.07 -2.17
N TYR A 207 -3.42 5.23 -2.80
CA TYR A 207 -3.39 5.01 -4.24
C TYR A 207 -3.55 6.30 -5.07
N LEU A 208 -4.53 7.16 -4.75
CA LEU A 208 -4.74 8.43 -5.44
C LEU A 208 -3.53 9.35 -5.30
N ARG A 209 -2.90 9.38 -4.12
CA ARG A 209 -1.69 10.17 -3.89
C ARG A 209 -0.54 9.72 -4.77
N GLU A 210 -0.26 8.42 -4.79
CA GLU A 210 0.82 7.83 -5.58
C GLU A 210 0.56 7.91 -7.09
N THR A 211 -0.70 7.99 -7.50
CA THR A 211 -1.10 8.16 -8.91
C THR A 211 -0.96 9.62 -9.36
N GLY A 212 -1.41 10.58 -8.53
CA GLY A 212 -1.38 12.00 -8.85
C GLY A 212 0.02 12.59 -9.05
N VAL A 213 1.08 12.00 -8.49
CA VAL A 213 2.46 12.47 -8.72
C VAL A 213 2.99 12.18 -10.12
N ARG A 214 2.37 11.26 -10.87
CA ARG A 214 2.85 10.80 -12.19
C ARG A 214 2.45 11.68 -13.35
N PHE A 215 1.39 12.46 -13.20
CA PHE A 215 0.76 13.18 -14.30
C PHE A 215 1.04 14.67 -14.23
N GLU A 216 1.26 15.28 -15.39
CA GLU A 216 1.32 16.74 -15.53
C GLU A 216 0.00 17.36 -15.08
N LYS A 217 0.05 18.67 -14.83
CA LYS A 217 -1.15 19.46 -14.57
C LYS A 217 -2.25 19.14 -15.58
N THR A 218 -3.43 18.83 -15.06
CA THR A 218 -4.53 18.36 -15.88
C THR A 218 -4.97 19.44 -16.89
N PRO A 219 -5.07 19.13 -18.19
CA PRO A 219 -5.51 20.10 -19.18
C PRO A 219 -6.96 20.50 -18.93
N ARG A 220 -7.29 21.78 -19.20
CA ARG A 220 -8.68 22.26 -19.13
C ARG A 220 -9.49 21.70 -20.30
N VAL A 221 -10.07 20.52 -20.12
CA VAL A 221 -10.97 19.88 -21.09
C VAL A 221 -12.41 19.85 -20.59
N SER A 222 -13.37 19.84 -21.52
CA SER A 222 -14.79 19.66 -21.21
C SER A 222 -15.03 18.27 -20.63
N TRP A 223 -15.64 18.23 -19.45
CA TRP A 223 -15.87 16.98 -18.72
C TRP A 223 -16.89 16.11 -19.44
N LYS A 224 -16.53 14.87 -19.76
CA LYS A 224 -17.49 13.83 -20.08
C LYS A 224 -17.89 13.15 -18.79
N TYR A 225 -19.16 13.29 -18.42
CA TYR A 225 -19.74 12.61 -17.28
C TYR A 225 -21.13 12.08 -17.64
N GLN A 226 -21.52 11.01 -16.96
CA GLN A 226 -22.82 10.39 -17.11
C GLN A 226 -23.38 10.14 -15.72
N ILE A 227 -24.54 10.73 -15.41
CA ILE A 227 -25.25 10.48 -14.16
C ILE A 227 -26.31 9.42 -14.43
N GLU A 228 -26.30 8.34 -13.64
CA GLU A 228 -27.28 7.28 -13.75
C GLU A 228 -28.56 7.61 -12.98
N THR A 229 -29.70 7.21 -13.55
CA THR A 229 -30.99 7.26 -12.87
C THR A 229 -30.99 6.24 -11.74
N THR A 230 -31.03 6.73 -10.50
CA THR A 230 -30.90 5.95 -9.26
C THR A 230 -32.00 6.34 -8.28
N SER A 231 -32.22 5.52 -7.24
CA SER A 231 -33.19 5.83 -6.17
C SER A 231 -32.90 7.20 -5.52
N ARG A 232 -33.89 7.83 -4.89
CA ARG A 232 -33.73 9.15 -4.23
C ARG A 232 -32.51 9.24 -3.29
N TYR A 233 -32.18 8.14 -2.62
CA TYR A 233 -31.15 8.07 -1.58
C TYR A 233 -29.79 7.59 -2.08
N GLU A 234 -29.65 7.34 -3.38
CA GLU A 234 -28.42 6.90 -4.02
C GLU A 234 -28.06 7.84 -5.17
N LEU A 235 -26.77 8.05 -5.39
CA LEU A 235 -26.24 8.80 -6.52
C LEU A 235 -25.14 7.96 -7.16
N LYS A 236 -25.30 7.64 -8.45
CA LYS A 236 -24.28 6.94 -9.22
C LYS A 236 -23.95 7.72 -10.49
N PHE A 237 -22.67 7.87 -10.78
CA PHE A 237 -22.21 8.57 -11.97
C PHE A 237 -20.82 8.10 -12.40
N GLY A 238 -20.55 8.21 -13.70
CA GLY A 238 -19.27 7.91 -14.30
C GLY A 238 -18.60 9.13 -14.90
N THR A 239 -17.28 9.13 -14.97
CA THR A 239 -16.49 10.12 -15.71
C THR A 239 -15.21 9.52 -16.27
N MET A 240 -14.62 10.23 -17.22
CA MET A 240 -13.33 9.92 -17.82
C MET A 240 -12.42 11.14 -17.73
N ILE A 241 -11.23 10.95 -17.19
CA ILE A 241 -10.21 11.99 -17.05
C ILE A 241 -9.01 11.61 -17.91
N PHE A 242 -8.58 12.55 -18.75
CA PHE A 242 -7.38 12.43 -19.56
C PHE A 242 -6.22 13.10 -18.84
N GLN A 243 -5.10 12.38 -18.69
CA GLN A 243 -3.88 12.89 -18.08
C GLN A 243 -2.69 12.67 -19.01
N LEU A 244 -1.69 13.55 -18.91
CA LEU A 244 -0.43 13.38 -19.61
C LEU A 244 0.63 12.88 -18.63
N ASP A 245 1.28 11.76 -18.96
CA ASP A 245 2.43 11.25 -18.20
C ASP A 245 3.60 12.22 -18.32
N LYS A 246 4.14 12.68 -17.17
CA LYS A 246 5.26 13.64 -17.10
C LYS A 246 6.52 13.09 -17.77
N LYS A 247 6.74 11.79 -17.61
CA LYS A 247 7.82 11.06 -18.27
C LYS A 247 7.21 10.39 -19.49
N PHE A 248 7.88 9.88 -20.50
CA PHE A 248 7.21 9.13 -21.60
C PHE A 248 6.20 9.89 -22.52
N ASN A 249 5.48 10.91 -22.06
CA ASN A 249 4.52 11.72 -22.82
C ASN A 249 3.38 10.88 -23.42
N LEU A 250 2.80 10.00 -22.60
CA LEU A 250 1.65 9.16 -22.96
C LEU A 250 0.37 9.75 -22.38
N THR A 251 -0.72 9.72 -23.16
CA THR A 251 -2.03 10.13 -22.67
C THR A 251 -2.69 8.97 -21.94
N ALA A 252 -2.87 9.10 -20.63
CA ALA A 252 -3.62 8.18 -19.80
C ALA A 252 -5.10 8.54 -19.80
N GLN A 253 -5.96 7.53 -19.95
CA GLN A 253 -7.41 7.65 -19.73
C GLN A 253 -7.75 6.95 -18.43
N ILE A 254 -8.33 7.68 -17.48
CA ILE A 254 -8.75 7.14 -16.19
C ILE A 254 -10.27 7.23 -16.10
N HIS A 255 -10.92 6.08 -15.99
CA HIS A 255 -12.37 5.98 -15.84
C HIS A 255 -12.70 5.86 -14.37
N TYR A 256 -13.71 6.60 -13.94
CA TYR A 256 -14.26 6.48 -12.60
C TYR A 256 -15.74 6.19 -12.69
N VAL A 257 -16.21 5.20 -11.92
CA VAL A 257 -17.62 5.00 -11.60
C VAL A 257 -17.77 5.15 -10.09
N ILE A 258 -18.58 6.11 -9.67
CA ILE A 258 -18.71 6.50 -8.27
C ILE A 258 -20.14 6.26 -7.82
N THR A 259 -20.30 5.53 -6.72
CA THR A 259 -21.59 5.34 -6.03
C THR A 259 -21.54 6.02 -4.67
N MET A 260 -22.53 6.86 -4.41
CA MET A 260 -22.70 7.61 -3.18
C MET A 260 -24.07 7.34 -2.56
N ARG A 261 -24.16 7.40 -1.23
CA ARG A 261 -25.41 7.25 -0.48
C ARG A 261 -25.74 8.50 0.31
N LEU A 262 -27.03 8.76 0.52
CA LEU A 262 -27.47 9.93 1.28
C LEU A 262 -26.89 9.89 2.69
N ASN A 263 -26.12 10.92 3.02
CA ASN A 263 -25.59 11.18 4.35
C ASN A 263 -25.68 12.69 4.61
N PRO A 264 -26.78 13.15 5.26
CA PRO A 264 -27.02 14.58 5.44
C PRO A 264 -25.93 15.31 6.24
N ASP A 265 -25.17 14.61 7.08
CA ASP A 265 -24.05 15.21 7.83
C ASP A 265 -22.94 15.75 6.92
N LYS A 266 -22.94 15.34 5.65
CA LYS A 266 -21.98 15.83 4.65
C LYS A 266 -22.36 17.19 4.08
N GLU A 267 -23.54 17.74 4.40
CA GLU A 267 -24.02 19.04 3.87
C GLU A 267 -23.03 20.17 4.17
N LYS A 268 -22.35 20.13 5.33
CA LYS A 268 -21.27 21.06 5.71
C LYS A 268 -20.07 21.05 4.75
N TYR A 269 -19.88 19.97 4.00
CA TYR A 269 -18.89 19.86 2.92
C TYR A 269 -19.50 20.14 1.54
N GLY A 270 -20.74 20.65 1.50
CA GLY A 270 -21.53 21.00 0.33
C GLY A 270 -21.87 19.82 -0.60
N THR A 271 -22.09 18.65 -0.02
CA THR A 271 -22.70 17.47 -0.66
C THR A 271 -23.68 16.84 0.33
N PHE A 272 -24.77 16.24 -0.14
CA PHE A 272 -25.68 15.48 0.75
C PHE A 272 -25.34 13.99 0.79
N PHE A 273 -24.31 13.56 0.07
CA PHE A 273 -24.00 12.15 -0.14
C PHE A 273 -22.58 11.83 0.32
N SER A 274 -22.39 10.65 0.92
CA SER A 274 -21.08 10.06 1.20
C SER A 274 -20.67 9.09 0.09
N ILE A 275 -19.38 9.06 -0.26
CA ILE A 275 -18.85 8.11 -1.26
C ILE A 275 -18.78 6.73 -0.63
N GLN A 276 -19.51 5.78 -1.20
CA GLN A 276 -19.59 4.41 -0.69
C GLN A 276 -18.76 3.44 -1.55
N LYS A 277 -18.77 3.61 -2.88
CA LYS A 277 -18.02 2.77 -3.80
C LYS A 277 -17.36 3.59 -4.88
N VAL A 278 -16.12 3.24 -5.23
CA VAL A 278 -15.44 3.78 -6.41
C VAL A 278 -14.87 2.63 -7.23
N GLU A 279 -15.15 2.61 -8.52
CA GLU A 279 -14.52 1.71 -9.48
C GLU A 279 -13.65 2.58 -10.39
N THR A 280 -12.35 2.27 -10.46
CA THR A 280 -11.37 3.00 -11.27
C THR A 280 -10.86 2.07 -12.36
N GLY A 281 -10.91 2.49 -13.63
CA GLY A 281 -10.43 1.70 -14.78
C GLY A 281 -9.62 2.54 -15.79
N GLY A 282 -9.26 1.94 -16.92
CA GLY A 282 -8.39 2.55 -17.93
C GLY A 282 -6.92 2.28 -17.67
N VAL A 283 -6.13 3.32 -17.37
CA VAL A 283 -4.72 3.14 -17.01
C VAL A 283 -4.59 2.57 -15.61
N CYS A 284 -3.85 1.47 -15.53
CA CYS A 284 -3.83 0.61 -14.36
C CYS A 284 -2.45 0.54 -13.73
N ARG A 285 -2.38 0.62 -12.41
CA ARG A 285 -1.12 0.39 -11.72
C ARG A 285 -0.93 -1.08 -11.42
N HIS A 286 0.01 -1.73 -12.09
CA HIS A 286 0.46 -3.07 -11.74
C HIS A 286 1.89 -2.98 -11.23
N HIS A 287 2.18 -3.57 -10.06
CA HIS A 287 3.51 -3.64 -9.45
C HIS A 287 4.33 -2.33 -9.58
N GLY A 288 3.69 -1.19 -9.31
CA GLY A 288 4.34 0.11 -9.34
C GLY A 288 4.24 0.88 -10.65
N ALA A 289 4.09 0.22 -11.81
CA ALA A 289 4.07 0.86 -13.13
C ALA A 289 2.65 1.11 -13.65
N LEU A 290 2.48 2.15 -14.47
CA LEU A 290 1.23 2.46 -15.17
C LEU A 290 1.16 1.65 -16.48
N TYR A 291 0.15 0.81 -16.61
CA TYR A 291 -0.16 0.02 -17.80
C TYR A 291 -1.27 0.73 -18.57
N TYR A 292 -1.00 1.01 -19.83
CA TYR A 292 -1.95 1.61 -20.76
C TYR A 292 -2.63 0.47 -21.51
N ASP A 293 -3.94 0.60 -21.72
CA ASP A 293 -4.71 -0.34 -22.54
C ASP A 293 -4.38 -0.09 -24.02
N VAL A 294 -3.23 -0.59 -24.44
CA VAL A 294 -2.76 -0.56 -25.82
C VAL A 294 -2.63 -2.00 -26.26
N HIS A 295 -3.59 -2.45 -27.05
CA HIS A 295 -3.50 -3.72 -27.75
C HIS A 295 -2.46 -3.59 -28.87
N VAL A 296 -1.31 -4.25 -28.71
CA VAL A 296 -0.48 -4.62 -29.86
C VAL A 296 -1.07 -5.92 -30.38
N ASP A 297 -1.87 -5.82 -31.44
CA ASP A 297 -2.74 -6.89 -31.94
C ASP A 297 -1.99 -8.16 -32.37
N ASP A 298 -0.67 -8.10 -32.58
CA ASP A 298 0.14 -9.26 -32.92
C ASP A 298 1.57 -9.21 -32.33
N LEU A 299 1.84 -10.09 -31.37
CA LEU A 299 3.16 -10.25 -30.73
C LEU A 299 4.23 -10.70 -31.75
N GLU A 300 3.84 -11.40 -32.81
CA GLU A 300 4.76 -11.85 -33.86
C GLU A 300 5.11 -10.72 -34.83
N GLU A 301 4.17 -9.81 -35.13
CA GLU A 301 4.46 -8.58 -35.86
C GLU A 301 5.42 -7.69 -35.06
N PHE A 302 5.21 -7.58 -33.74
CA PHE A 302 6.13 -6.90 -32.82
C PHE A 302 7.54 -7.49 -32.87
N LYS A 303 7.71 -8.81 -32.73
CA LYS A 303 9.04 -9.45 -32.79
C LYS A 303 9.77 -9.24 -34.12
N ASN A 304 9.04 -8.94 -35.19
CA ASN A 304 9.60 -8.71 -36.51
C ASN A 304 9.83 -7.23 -36.83
N HIS A 305 9.28 -6.31 -36.04
CA HIS A 305 9.50 -4.87 -36.22
C HIS A 305 10.97 -4.50 -35.91
N PRO A 306 11.70 -3.82 -36.82
CA PRO A 306 13.13 -3.51 -36.63
C PRO A 306 13.45 -2.76 -35.32
N THR A 307 12.58 -1.81 -34.95
CA THR A 307 12.64 -1.09 -33.67
C THR A 307 12.49 -2.00 -32.46
N ALA A 308 11.52 -2.92 -32.49
CA ALA A 308 11.24 -3.83 -31.40
C ALA A 308 12.36 -4.86 -31.23
N ARG A 309 12.91 -5.40 -32.34
CA ARG A 309 14.08 -6.29 -32.31
C ARG A 309 15.28 -5.66 -31.61
N THR A 310 15.47 -4.37 -31.79
CA THR A 310 16.58 -3.64 -31.16
C THR A 310 16.34 -3.46 -29.66
N LEU A 311 15.10 -3.14 -29.24
CA LEU A 311 14.75 -3.04 -27.81
C LEU A 311 14.78 -4.41 -27.12
N LEU A 312 14.20 -5.43 -27.75
CA LEU A 312 14.33 -6.81 -27.31
C LEU A 312 15.81 -7.16 -27.19
N GLY A 313 16.63 -6.77 -28.16
CA GLY A 313 18.09 -6.90 -28.13
C GLY A 313 18.73 -6.41 -26.84
N PHE A 314 18.32 -5.26 -26.32
CA PHE A 314 18.82 -4.75 -25.04
C PHE A 314 18.41 -5.64 -23.86
N PHE A 315 17.14 -6.06 -23.79
CA PHE A 315 16.58 -6.75 -22.62
C PHE A 315 16.49 -8.28 -22.75
N THR A 316 17.00 -8.87 -23.83
CA THR A 316 17.06 -10.34 -23.96
C THR A 316 18.14 -10.86 -23.01
N PRO A 317 17.86 -11.84 -22.15
CA PRO A 317 18.88 -12.54 -21.39
C PRO A 317 19.99 -13.06 -22.30
N LEU A 318 21.23 -12.95 -21.84
CA LEU A 318 22.42 -13.25 -22.64
C LEU A 318 22.46 -14.70 -23.16
N SER A 319 21.73 -15.64 -22.53
CA SER A 319 21.58 -17.03 -22.99
C SER A 319 21.19 -17.16 -24.48
N TYR A 320 20.47 -16.19 -25.03
CA TYR A 320 20.04 -16.18 -26.43
C TYR A 320 20.94 -15.39 -27.41
N GLN A 321 21.93 -14.63 -26.91
CA GLN A 321 22.78 -13.78 -27.77
C GLN A 321 24.26 -14.16 -27.70
N PHE A 322 24.82 -14.44 -26.53
CA PHE A 322 26.16 -14.99 -26.32
C PHE A 322 26.20 -15.59 -24.90
N THR A 323 26.73 -16.80 -24.75
CA THR A 323 26.91 -17.49 -23.45
C THR A 323 27.56 -16.56 -22.43
N ASP A 324 26.76 -15.91 -21.59
CA ASP A 324 27.21 -15.30 -20.34
C ASP A 324 27.24 -16.44 -19.32
N PRO A 325 28.42 -16.82 -18.81
CA PRO A 325 28.54 -17.87 -17.81
C PRO A 325 27.90 -17.50 -16.45
N GLU A 326 27.39 -16.26 -16.29
CA GLU A 326 26.77 -15.76 -15.05
C GLU A 326 25.24 -15.57 -15.13
N GLN A 327 24.50 -16.53 -15.70
CA GLN A 327 23.01 -16.55 -15.78
C GLN A 327 22.27 -16.34 -14.44
N LYS A 328 22.97 -16.43 -13.31
CA LYS A 328 22.43 -16.19 -11.95
C LYS A 328 22.13 -14.71 -11.66
N ARG A 329 22.61 -13.77 -12.47
CA ARG A 329 22.52 -12.33 -12.20
C ARG A 329 21.56 -11.60 -13.12
N ILE A 330 21.00 -10.50 -12.60
CA ILE A 330 20.16 -9.59 -13.38
C ILE A 330 21.01 -9.01 -14.54
N PRO A 331 20.51 -8.98 -15.80
CA PRO A 331 21.31 -8.56 -16.95
C PRO A 331 21.80 -7.11 -16.84
N GLU A 332 23.10 -6.89 -16.95
CA GLU A 332 23.71 -5.54 -16.98
C GLU A 332 23.97 -5.04 -18.42
N PHE A 333 23.89 -5.92 -19.43
CA PHE A 333 24.25 -5.58 -20.81
C PHE A 333 23.47 -4.38 -21.37
N TRP A 334 22.18 -4.27 -21.05
CA TRP A 334 21.33 -3.19 -21.53
C TRP A 334 21.77 -1.80 -21.06
N LEU A 335 22.54 -1.70 -19.97
CA LEU A 335 23.12 -0.45 -19.51
C LEU A 335 24.07 0.18 -20.55
N LYS A 336 24.60 -0.60 -21.51
CA LYS A 336 25.37 -0.11 -22.66
C LYS A 336 24.51 0.67 -23.66
N GLY A 337 23.19 0.53 -23.58
CA GLY A 337 22.23 1.28 -24.36
C GLY A 337 21.99 2.70 -23.84
N LEU A 338 22.48 3.05 -22.63
CA LEU A 338 22.43 4.41 -22.11
C LEU A 338 23.45 5.29 -22.84
N GLU A 339 23.02 6.49 -23.26
CA GLU A 339 23.91 7.52 -23.81
C GLU A 339 24.04 8.68 -22.83
N LYS A 340 25.30 9.01 -22.53
CA LYS A 340 25.66 10.13 -21.68
C LYS A 340 25.01 11.43 -22.17
N ASP A 341 24.46 12.20 -21.23
CA ASP A 341 23.79 13.48 -21.45
C ASP A 341 22.50 13.44 -22.30
N LYS A 342 22.15 12.31 -22.91
CA LYS A 342 20.90 12.11 -23.66
C LYS A 342 19.88 11.27 -22.88
N SER A 343 20.32 10.19 -22.24
CA SER A 343 19.45 9.30 -21.48
C SER A 343 18.98 9.95 -20.19
N GLU A 344 17.69 9.78 -19.88
CA GLU A 344 17.11 10.17 -18.60
C GLU A 344 16.75 8.96 -17.75
N MET A 345 17.34 8.86 -16.55
CA MET A 345 17.08 7.77 -15.62
C MET A 345 16.39 8.28 -14.37
N TYR A 346 15.33 7.60 -13.97
CA TYR A 346 14.53 7.95 -12.81
C TYR A 346 14.32 6.75 -11.90
N VAL A 347 14.61 6.93 -10.61
CA VAL A 347 14.44 5.87 -9.60
C VAL A 347 13.49 6.36 -8.52
N CYS A 348 12.50 5.55 -8.19
CA CYS A 348 11.56 5.87 -7.13
C CYS A 348 12.20 5.67 -5.76
N VAL A 349 12.22 6.73 -4.96
CA VAL A 349 12.76 6.75 -3.59
C VAL A 349 11.64 6.75 -2.54
N ASP A 350 10.52 7.41 -2.85
CA ASP A 350 9.35 7.56 -2.00
C ASP A 350 8.11 7.45 -2.90
N PRO A 351 7.17 6.51 -2.62
CA PRO A 351 6.00 6.31 -3.48
C PRO A 351 5.07 7.52 -3.52
N THR A 352 5.14 8.41 -2.52
CA THR A 352 4.31 9.62 -2.41
C THR A 352 4.89 10.84 -3.12
N LYS A 353 6.09 10.71 -3.69
CA LYS A 353 6.80 11.75 -4.42
C LYS A 353 7.09 11.29 -5.84
N ASP A 354 7.40 12.25 -6.70
CA ASP A 354 7.91 11.91 -8.02
C ASP A 354 9.29 11.23 -7.89
N SER A 355 9.61 10.34 -8.83
CA SER A 355 10.89 9.64 -8.83
C SER A 355 12.04 10.62 -9.07
N VAL A 356 13.18 10.35 -8.44
CA VAL A 356 14.36 11.20 -8.49
C VAL A 356 15.13 10.93 -9.78
N LYS A 357 15.60 11.99 -10.45
CA LYS A 357 16.46 11.89 -11.64
C LYS A 357 17.89 11.56 -11.22
N TYR A 358 18.45 10.49 -11.79
CA TYR A 358 19.80 10.00 -11.51
C TYR A 358 20.74 10.38 -12.66
N THR A 359 22.02 10.60 -12.36
CA THR A 359 23.07 10.59 -13.39
C THR A 359 23.32 9.15 -13.88
N GLU A 360 24.03 9.00 -14.99
CA GLU A 360 24.40 7.67 -15.51
C GLU A 360 25.20 6.85 -14.48
N GLU A 361 26.16 7.48 -13.81
CA GLU A 361 26.98 6.86 -12.77
C GLU A 361 26.14 6.43 -11.55
N GLN A 362 25.25 7.31 -11.09
CA GLN A 362 24.32 7.00 -9.99
C GLN A 362 23.40 5.84 -10.35
N PHE A 363 22.86 5.84 -11.58
CA PHE A 363 21.96 4.78 -12.02
C PHE A 363 22.67 3.44 -12.16
N LYS A 364 23.89 3.43 -12.73
CA LYS A 364 24.72 2.22 -12.82
C LYS A 364 25.09 1.68 -11.44
N SER A 365 25.48 2.55 -10.50
CA SER A 365 25.71 2.18 -9.10
C SER A 365 24.47 1.52 -8.50
N TRP A 366 23.33 2.20 -8.58
CA TRP A 366 22.07 1.71 -8.05
C TRP A 366 21.66 0.37 -8.68
N TYR A 367 21.75 0.22 -10.00
CA TYR A 367 21.38 -1.01 -10.70
C TYR A 367 22.30 -2.18 -10.35
N HIS A 368 23.59 -1.92 -10.20
CA HIS A 368 24.53 -2.93 -9.72
C HIS A 368 24.20 -3.39 -8.29
N ARG A 369 23.87 -2.47 -7.38
CA ARG A 369 23.40 -2.84 -6.02
C ARG A 369 22.06 -3.57 -6.03
N PHE A 370 21.17 -3.19 -6.94
CA PHE A 370 19.93 -3.90 -7.17
C PHE A 370 20.20 -5.36 -7.59
N GLY A 371 21.14 -5.59 -8.50
CA GLY A 371 21.56 -6.94 -8.93
C GLY A 371 22.29 -7.78 -7.86
N ILE A 372 22.86 -7.15 -6.83
CA ILE A 372 23.41 -7.86 -5.66
C ILE A 372 22.28 -8.37 -4.76
N MET A 373 21.27 -7.53 -4.53
CA MET A 373 20.17 -7.86 -3.62
C MET A 373 19.14 -8.79 -4.25
N TRP A 374 18.93 -8.68 -5.56
CA TRP A 374 17.84 -9.34 -6.28
C TRP A 374 18.37 -10.30 -7.33
N HIS A 375 17.73 -11.46 -7.42
CA HIS A 375 18.05 -12.44 -8.43
C HIS A 375 16.81 -13.22 -8.87
N ALA A 376 16.92 -13.89 -10.02
CA ALA A 376 15.90 -14.82 -10.49
C ALA A 376 15.89 -16.10 -9.65
N GLU A 377 14.77 -16.82 -9.67
CA GLU A 377 14.70 -18.15 -9.09
C GLU A 377 15.51 -19.13 -9.96
N LYS A 378 16.34 -19.98 -9.33
CA LYS A 378 17.34 -20.85 -10.01
C LYS A 378 16.74 -21.71 -11.15
N ASP A 379 15.50 -22.17 -10.99
CA ASP A 379 14.85 -23.05 -11.99
C ASP A 379 13.97 -22.27 -12.99
N LYS A 380 13.99 -20.93 -12.96
CA LYS A 380 13.19 -20.05 -13.81
C LYS A 380 14.01 -18.90 -14.40
N GLU A 381 15.31 -19.12 -14.59
CA GLU A 381 16.26 -18.13 -15.10
C GLU A 381 15.95 -17.69 -16.56
N GLU A 382 15.17 -18.47 -17.32
CA GLU A 382 14.76 -18.09 -18.69
C GLU A 382 13.44 -17.31 -18.76
N ASP A 383 12.57 -17.44 -17.75
CA ASP A 383 11.20 -16.89 -17.74
C ASP A 383 10.99 -15.77 -16.70
N PHE A 384 12.06 -15.29 -16.08
CA PHE A 384 11.96 -14.27 -15.03
C PHE A 384 11.64 -12.87 -15.56
N ALA A 385 11.85 -12.59 -16.85
CA ALA A 385 11.61 -11.27 -17.45
C ALA A 385 10.53 -11.30 -18.54
N SER A 386 9.67 -10.29 -18.58
CA SER A 386 8.67 -10.11 -19.63
C SER A 386 8.59 -8.65 -20.08
N ILE A 387 8.07 -8.42 -21.29
CA ILE A 387 7.96 -7.07 -21.87
C ILE A 387 6.52 -6.82 -22.30
N SER A 388 5.97 -5.68 -21.88
CA SER A 388 4.66 -5.17 -22.30
C SER A 388 4.84 -3.83 -23.02
N VAL A 389 4.44 -3.76 -24.28
CA VAL A 389 4.62 -2.57 -25.11
C VAL A 389 3.49 -1.59 -24.86
N GLN A 390 3.82 -0.32 -24.66
CA GLN A 390 2.86 0.77 -24.48
C GLN A 390 2.69 1.61 -25.74
N LYS A 391 3.75 1.75 -26.53
CA LYS A 391 3.74 2.53 -27.77
C LYS A 391 4.88 2.10 -28.67
N ILE A 392 4.64 2.00 -29.98
CA ILE A 392 5.66 1.76 -31.00
C ILE A 392 5.46 2.70 -32.19
N GLU A 393 6.54 3.32 -32.61
CA GLU A 393 6.68 4.22 -33.77
C GLU A 393 8.03 3.92 -34.46
N ASP A 394 8.24 4.42 -35.68
CA ASP A 394 9.47 4.15 -36.46
C ASP A 394 10.77 4.55 -35.76
N ASN A 395 10.72 5.56 -34.89
CA ASN A 395 11.87 6.14 -34.20
C ASN A 395 11.75 6.12 -32.67
N LYS A 396 10.66 5.57 -32.12
CA LYS A 396 10.38 5.56 -30.68
C LYS A 396 9.63 4.30 -30.27
N ILE A 397 10.02 3.72 -29.15
CA ILE A 397 9.29 2.63 -28.50
C ILE A 397 9.20 2.92 -27.01
N ILE A 398 8.05 2.64 -26.40
CA ILE A 398 7.85 2.70 -24.95
C ILE A 398 7.31 1.34 -24.49
N ALA A 399 7.94 0.75 -23.49
CA ALA A 399 7.57 -0.55 -22.95
C ALA A 399 7.76 -0.60 -21.43
N ILE A 400 7.15 -1.60 -20.80
CA ILE A 400 7.42 -2.02 -19.43
C ILE A 400 8.15 -3.35 -19.49
N VAL A 401 9.34 -3.42 -18.93
CA VAL A 401 10.04 -4.67 -18.64
C VAL A 401 9.70 -5.05 -17.20
N THR A 402 9.10 -6.22 -17.01
CA THR A 402 8.77 -6.78 -15.68
C THR A 402 9.77 -7.89 -15.36
N MET A 403 10.43 -7.83 -14.22
CA MET A 403 11.36 -8.86 -13.73
C MET A 403 10.82 -9.48 -12.44
N LYS A 404 10.63 -10.79 -12.42
CA LYS A 404 10.21 -11.58 -11.25
C LYS A 404 11.43 -11.98 -10.45
N LEU A 405 11.65 -11.31 -9.31
CA LEU A 405 12.89 -11.40 -8.56
C LEU A 405 12.61 -11.70 -7.09
N ARG A 406 13.58 -12.29 -6.41
CA ARG A 406 13.58 -12.48 -4.95
C ARG A 406 14.88 -11.97 -4.34
N MET A 407 14.85 -11.72 -3.03
CA MET A 407 16.02 -11.26 -2.27
C MET A 407 16.63 -12.41 -1.46
N GLY A 408 17.91 -12.72 -1.69
CA GLY A 408 18.60 -13.80 -1.00
C GLY A 408 17.81 -15.13 -1.04
N ILE A 409 17.75 -15.84 0.09
CA ILE A 409 17.01 -17.11 0.19
C ILE A 409 15.50 -16.93 0.45
N ASN A 410 14.98 -15.69 0.45
CA ASN A 410 13.59 -15.40 0.76
C ASN A 410 12.64 -16.01 -0.30
N PRO A 411 11.59 -16.76 0.10
CA PRO A 411 10.63 -17.32 -0.84
C PRO A 411 9.73 -16.28 -1.53
N LYS A 412 9.66 -15.05 -1.02
CA LYS A 412 8.79 -13.99 -1.56
C LYS A 412 9.37 -13.45 -2.88
N VAL A 413 8.74 -13.82 -3.99
CA VAL A 413 8.98 -13.25 -5.31
C VAL A 413 8.20 -11.95 -5.47
N MET A 414 8.85 -10.94 -6.05
CA MET A 414 8.26 -9.64 -6.38
C MET A 414 8.49 -9.30 -7.84
N ASP A 415 7.53 -8.60 -8.43
CA ASP A 415 7.57 -8.17 -9.82
C ASP A 415 8.11 -6.75 -9.90
N TRP A 416 9.33 -6.59 -10.38
CA TRP A 416 9.98 -5.30 -10.57
C TRP A 416 9.74 -4.77 -11.96
N ASN A 417 9.10 -3.62 -12.05
CA ASN A 417 8.84 -2.97 -13.32
C ASN A 417 9.90 -1.93 -13.65
N PHE A 418 10.31 -1.90 -14.91
CA PHE A 418 11.15 -0.89 -15.53
C PHE A 418 10.40 -0.33 -16.72
N ARG A 419 10.00 0.94 -16.66
CA ARG A 419 9.42 1.62 -17.81
C ARG A 419 10.56 2.16 -18.65
N VAL A 420 10.61 1.79 -19.92
CA VAL A 420 11.74 2.07 -20.81
C VAL A 420 11.25 2.72 -22.09
N ALA A 421 11.97 3.74 -22.55
CA ALA A 421 11.80 4.34 -23.86
C ALA A 421 13.08 4.17 -24.67
N GLY A 422 12.96 3.55 -25.84
CA GLY A 422 14.01 3.51 -26.85
C GLY A 422 13.79 4.61 -27.88
N ALA A 423 14.86 5.28 -28.30
CA ALA A 423 14.82 6.27 -29.37
C ALA A 423 15.96 6.05 -30.37
N LYS A 424 15.72 6.55 -31.58
CA LYS A 424 16.66 6.49 -32.71
C LYS A 424 17.46 7.80 -32.75
N SER A 425 18.78 7.73 -32.57
CA SER A 425 19.66 8.90 -32.70
C SER A 425 19.72 9.36 -34.16
N SER A 426 19.57 10.66 -34.38
CA SER A 426 19.68 11.31 -35.69
C SER A 426 21.10 11.81 -36.01
N ASP A 427 22.12 11.41 -35.24
CA ASP A 427 23.50 11.82 -35.52
C ASP A 427 23.97 11.30 -36.88
N VAL A 428 24.30 12.26 -37.75
CA VAL A 428 24.50 12.07 -39.21
C VAL A 428 25.82 11.37 -39.53
N ASP A 429 26.76 11.30 -38.57
CA ASP A 429 28.15 10.91 -38.85
C ASP A 429 28.46 9.41 -38.68
N ASN A 430 27.62 8.62 -37.98
CA ASN A 430 27.90 7.20 -37.68
C ASN A 430 26.76 6.23 -38.05
N GLY A 431 25.84 6.68 -38.91
CA GLY A 431 24.64 5.92 -39.23
C GLY A 431 23.66 5.90 -38.06
N THR A 432 22.50 5.30 -38.28
CA THR A 432 21.44 5.39 -37.29
C THR A 432 21.62 4.38 -36.15
N ARG A 433 21.76 4.87 -34.91
CA ARG A 433 21.89 4.05 -33.69
C ARG A 433 20.68 4.22 -32.77
N TRP A 434 20.19 3.11 -32.22
CA TRP A 434 19.21 3.11 -31.14
C TRP A 434 19.90 3.25 -29.78
N TYR A 435 19.27 3.98 -28.88
CA TYR A 435 19.68 4.10 -27.49
C TYR A 435 18.45 4.15 -26.58
N LEU A 436 18.67 3.97 -25.29
CA LEU A 436 17.64 4.11 -24.27
C LEU A 436 17.51 5.59 -23.91
N ASP A 437 16.49 6.25 -24.46
CA ASP A 437 16.16 7.64 -24.18
C ASP A 437 15.73 7.82 -22.72
N ARG A 438 14.95 6.88 -22.19
CA ARG A 438 14.40 7.01 -20.83
C ARG A 438 14.26 5.69 -20.11
N VAL A 439 14.54 5.71 -18.82
CA VAL A 439 14.28 4.59 -17.91
C VAL A 439 13.65 5.14 -16.63
N GLU A 440 12.54 4.55 -16.20
CA GLU A 440 11.91 4.83 -14.91
C GLU A 440 11.70 3.52 -14.15
N VAL A 441 12.22 3.47 -12.92
CA VAL A 441 11.98 2.38 -11.97
C VAL A 441 10.96 2.87 -10.93
N PRO A 442 9.66 2.56 -11.09
CA PRO A 442 8.65 2.91 -10.11
C PRO A 442 8.79 2.17 -8.79
N CYS A 443 8.26 2.76 -7.71
CA CYS A 443 8.18 2.09 -6.42
C CYS A 443 7.24 0.89 -6.49
N HIS A 444 7.71 -0.25 -6.00
CA HIS A 444 6.87 -1.41 -5.77
C HIS A 444 5.89 -1.11 -4.60
N PRO A 445 4.57 -1.30 -4.78
CA PRO A 445 3.54 -0.81 -3.84
C PRO A 445 3.60 -1.46 -2.46
N ASP A 446 4.07 -2.71 -2.40
CA ASP A 446 4.15 -3.51 -1.17
C ASP A 446 5.60 -3.62 -0.62
N TYR A 447 6.52 -2.76 -1.07
CA TYR A 447 7.94 -2.83 -0.74
C TYR A 447 8.38 -1.64 0.11
N SER A 448 8.84 -1.91 1.34
CA SER A 448 9.63 -0.95 2.11
C SER A 448 11.10 -1.22 1.84
N ALA A 449 11.76 -0.36 1.07
CA ALA A 449 13.10 -0.63 0.57
C ALA A 449 14.12 -0.91 1.67
N LYS A 450 14.04 -0.15 2.76
CA LYS A 450 14.97 -0.29 3.87
C LYS A 450 14.68 -1.52 4.72
N ASP A 451 13.41 -1.77 5.05
CA ASP A 451 13.04 -2.89 5.92
C ASP A 451 13.27 -4.25 5.25
N GLU A 452 12.91 -4.37 3.97
CA GLU A 452 13.09 -5.61 3.22
C GLU A 452 14.58 -5.85 2.92
N ALA A 453 15.35 -4.81 2.55
CA ALA A 453 16.81 -4.94 2.42
C ALA A 453 17.47 -5.34 3.74
N PHE A 454 17.07 -4.74 4.86
CA PHE A 454 17.63 -5.08 6.17
C PHE A 454 17.39 -6.54 6.53
N ARG A 455 16.16 -7.05 6.34
CA ARG A 455 15.82 -8.46 6.63
C ARG A 455 16.58 -9.48 5.79
N SER A 456 17.01 -9.11 4.59
CA SER A 456 17.64 -10.04 3.64
C SER A 456 19.14 -9.86 3.49
N ILE A 457 19.74 -8.76 3.97
CA ILE A 457 21.15 -8.46 3.72
C ILE A 457 22.11 -9.53 4.26
N ALA A 458 21.81 -10.15 5.41
CA ALA A 458 22.64 -11.21 5.97
C ALA A 458 22.64 -12.46 5.07
N ASP A 459 21.48 -12.84 4.55
CA ASP A 459 21.36 -13.92 3.57
C ASP A 459 22.13 -13.59 2.30
N VAL A 460 21.97 -12.37 1.77
CA VAL A 460 22.64 -11.93 0.54
C VAL A 460 24.17 -11.94 0.70
N ILE A 461 24.70 -11.46 1.82
CA ILE A 461 26.14 -11.50 2.14
C ILE A 461 26.63 -12.96 2.17
N ALA A 462 25.89 -13.85 2.86
CA ALA A 462 26.27 -15.25 3.00
C ALA A 462 26.18 -16.03 1.68
N THR A 463 25.12 -15.83 0.88
CA THR A 463 24.99 -16.47 -0.44
C THR A 463 26.07 -15.98 -1.39
N THR A 464 26.40 -14.68 -1.36
CA THR A 464 27.49 -14.12 -2.18
C THR A 464 28.85 -14.71 -1.78
N PHE A 465 29.10 -14.90 -0.48
CA PHE A 465 30.28 -15.62 -0.01
C PHE A 465 30.34 -17.03 -0.59
N VAL A 466 29.25 -17.79 -0.53
CA VAL A 466 29.19 -19.17 -1.05
C VAL A 466 29.41 -19.20 -2.57
N GLU A 467 28.79 -18.30 -3.33
CA GLU A 467 28.95 -18.23 -4.78
C GLU A 467 30.38 -17.90 -5.20
N ASP A 468 31.01 -16.92 -4.56
CA ASP A 468 32.40 -16.57 -4.86
C ASP A 468 33.36 -17.68 -4.41
N LEU A 469 33.04 -18.38 -3.31
CA LEU A 469 33.84 -19.47 -2.76
C LEU A 469 33.90 -20.69 -3.69
N VAL A 470 32.78 -21.11 -4.27
CA VAL A 470 32.74 -22.30 -5.16
C VAL A 470 33.49 -22.09 -6.47
N ASP A 471 33.73 -20.82 -6.84
CA ASP A 471 34.48 -20.44 -8.04
C ASP A 471 36.00 -20.34 -7.80
N LEU A 472 36.46 -20.50 -6.55
CA LEU A 472 37.89 -20.50 -6.23
C LEU A 472 38.53 -21.87 -6.50
N PRO A 473 39.78 -21.90 -7.03
CA PRO A 473 40.50 -23.14 -7.22
C PRO A 473 40.88 -23.79 -5.89
N ASP A 474 40.87 -25.13 -5.85
CA ASP A 474 41.40 -25.88 -4.71
C ASP A 474 42.94 -25.94 -4.77
N PRO A 475 43.66 -25.77 -3.63
CA PRO A 475 43.14 -25.46 -2.30
C PRO A 475 42.73 -23.98 -2.16
N THR A 476 41.57 -23.73 -1.55
CA THR A 476 41.08 -22.37 -1.33
C THR A 476 41.97 -21.61 -0.34
N GLN A 477 42.61 -20.53 -0.79
CA GLN A 477 43.32 -19.61 0.11
C GLN A 477 42.30 -18.78 0.89
N TRP A 478 42.44 -18.69 2.23
CA TRP A 478 41.45 -18.03 3.07
C TRP A 478 41.23 -16.56 2.67
N TYR A 479 42.29 -15.84 2.27
CA TYR A 479 42.17 -14.43 1.91
C TYR A 479 41.44 -14.20 0.58
N SER A 480 41.38 -15.21 -0.29
CA SER A 480 40.56 -15.15 -1.50
C SER A 480 39.07 -15.15 -1.14
N THR A 481 38.73 -15.75 0.01
CA THR A 481 37.35 -15.80 0.52
C THR A 481 36.87 -14.50 1.17
N VAL A 482 37.72 -13.48 1.34
CA VAL A 482 37.29 -12.14 1.81
C VAL A 482 37.03 -11.14 0.68
N ALA A 483 37.31 -11.51 -0.57
CA ALA A 483 37.19 -10.62 -1.72
C ALA A 483 35.73 -10.23 -2.02
N PHE A 484 34.77 -11.11 -1.73
CA PHE A 484 33.33 -10.89 -1.97
C PHE A 484 32.81 -9.62 -1.31
N VAL A 485 33.38 -9.22 -0.17
CA VAL A 485 32.97 -8.03 0.59
C VAL A 485 33.11 -6.74 -0.21
N LYS A 486 33.98 -6.70 -1.22
CA LYS A 486 34.11 -5.54 -2.13
C LYS A 486 32.79 -5.21 -2.83
N ARG A 487 31.91 -6.19 -3.04
CA ARG A 487 30.56 -5.97 -3.61
C ARG A 487 29.64 -5.19 -2.66
N PHE A 488 29.94 -5.21 -1.37
CA PHE A 488 29.14 -4.58 -0.32
C PHE A 488 29.78 -3.30 0.23
N THR A 489 30.88 -2.81 -0.35
CA THR A 489 31.54 -1.58 0.10
C THR A 489 31.39 -0.46 -0.93
N ASP A 490 31.24 0.77 -0.46
CA ASP A 490 31.19 1.96 -1.33
C ASP A 490 32.62 2.41 -1.69
N GLN A 491 33.42 2.75 -0.68
CA GLN A 491 34.81 3.21 -0.83
C GLN A 491 35.84 2.20 -0.29
N GLY A 492 35.46 0.93 -0.20
CA GLY A 492 36.23 -0.11 0.49
C GLY A 492 35.91 -0.21 1.99
N LEU A 493 36.54 -1.17 2.67
CA LEU A 493 36.37 -1.40 4.12
C LEU A 493 37.08 -0.34 4.93
N LYS A 494 36.39 0.24 5.93
CA LYS A 494 37.00 1.17 6.88
C LYS A 494 37.87 0.45 7.91
N GLU A 495 37.41 -0.70 8.40
CA GLU A 495 38.12 -1.51 9.39
C GLU A 495 37.95 -3.00 9.08
N PHE A 496 39.04 -3.76 9.20
CA PHE A 496 39.03 -5.21 9.16
C PHE A 496 39.70 -5.78 10.41
N LYS A 497 39.00 -6.69 11.09
CA LYS A 497 39.50 -7.40 12.27
C LYS A 497 39.51 -8.90 12.01
N TYR A 498 40.56 -9.57 12.45
CA TYR A 498 40.67 -11.02 12.41
C TYR A 498 41.31 -11.50 13.71
N CYS A 499 40.65 -12.45 14.38
CA CYS A 499 41.10 -13.21 15.56
C CYS A 499 42.21 -12.55 16.41
N ASP A 500 41.83 -11.86 17.50
CA ASP A 500 42.70 -11.23 18.52
C ASP A 500 43.95 -10.46 18.03
N ALA A 501 44.11 -10.25 16.72
CA ALA A 501 45.16 -9.45 16.13
C ALA A 501 44.77 -7.98 16.27
N GLU A 502 45.73 -7.15 16.71
CA GLU A 502 45.52 -5.71 16.88
C GLU A 502 44.88 -5.08 15.63
N LYS A 503 43.91 -4.20 15.87
CA LYS A 503 43.14 -3.47 14.84
C LYS A 503 44.03 -3.01 13.70
N VAL A 504 43.90 -3.63 12.52
CA VAL A 504 44.60 -3.14 11.32
C VAL A 504 43.73 -2.05 10.70
N LYS A 505 44.07 -0.79 10.97
CA LYS A 505 43.44 0.34 10.29
C LYS A 505 44.00 0.45 8.88
N THR A 506 43.08 0.34 7.91
CA THR A 506 43.15 0.86 6.53
C THR A 506 44.36 0.42 5.70
N ASP A 507 44.07 -0.36 4.67
CA ASP A 507 44.98 -0.97 3.69
C ASP A 507 45.83 -2.11 4.25
N ILE A 508 45.33 -3.34 4.10
CA ILE A 508 46.15 -4.55 4.20
C ILE A 508 46.60 -4.86 2.77
N PRO A 509 47.86 -4.61 2.38
CA PRO A 509 48.40 -5.11 1.13
C PRO A 509 48.16 -6.61 1.05
N LEU A 510 47.92 -7.16 -0.15
CA LEU A 510 47.87 -8.60 -0.40
C LEU A 510 49.04 -9.37 0.25
N LEU A 511 50.17 -8.70 0.43
CA LEU A 511 51.37 -9.19 1.09
C LEU A 511 51.21 -9.45 2.61
N ASP A 512 50.46 -8.63 3.35
CA ASP A 512 50.24 -8.83 4.79
C ASP A 512 49.15 -9.90 5.05
N LYS A 513 48.19 -10.05 4.13
CA LYS A 513 47.26 -11.20 4.10
C LYS A 513 48.00 -12.52 3.85
N PHE A 514 49.02 -12.49 3.00
CA PHE A 514 49.91 -13.62 2.67
C PHE A 514 50.86 -13.99 3.83
N ILE A 515 51.39 -13.01 4.56
CA ILE A 515 52.26 -13.24 5.73
C ILE A 515 51.48 -13.88 6.88
N PHE A 516 50.19 -13.55 7.05
CA PHE A 516 49.30 -14.16 8.04
C PHE A 516 49.01 -15.64 7.74
N ASP A 517 48.82 -15.99 6.47
CA ASP A 517 48.51 -17.35 5.99
C ASP A 517 49.62 -18.37 6.34
N ARG A 518 50.86 -17.90 6.46
CA ARG A 518 52.02 -18.76 6.73
C ARG A 518 52.04 -19.36 8.15
N ASN A 519 51.31 -18.79 9.12
CA ASN A 519 51.54 -19.05 10.54
C ASN A 519 50.32 -19.55 11.35
N VAL A 520 49.10 -19.59 10.80
CA VAL A 520 47.87 -19.83 11.62
C VAL A 520 47.22 -21.19 11.36
N LEU A 521 46.55 -21.42 10.24
CA LEU A 521 45.81 -22.66 9.92
C LEU A 521 45.64 -22.78 8.40
N LYS A 522 46.09 -23.89 7.79
CA LYS A 522 45.84 -24.17 6.36
C LYS A 522 44.42 -24.69 6.19
N ILE A 523 43.45 -23.79 6.03
CA ILE A 523 42.09 -24.14 5.61
C ILE A 523 42.18 -24.76 4.22
N ILE A 524 41.56 -25.93 4.05
CA ILE A 524 41.51 -26.62 2.76
C ILE A 524 40.17 -26.36 2.08
N LYS A 525 39.08 -26.27 2.86
CA LYS A 525 37.72 -26.14 2.33
C LYS A 525 36.76 -25.55 3.37
N TYR A 526 35.74 -24.82 2.93
CA TYR A 526 34.56 -24.51 3.74
C TYR A 526 33.46 -25.50 3.38
N THR A 527 32.79 -26.10 4.37
CA THR A 527 31.78 -27.15 4.14
C THR A 527 30.38 -26.65 4.36
N LYS A 528 30.17 -25.73 5.31
CA LYS A 528 28.83 -25.29 5.72
C LYS A 528 28.77 -23.81 6.06
N TYR A 529 27.56 -23.26 6.05
CA TYR A 529 27.28 -21.90 6.52
C TYR A 529 25.93 -21.82 7.24
N TRP A 530 25.79 -20.84 8.13
CA TRP A 530 24.56 -20.55 8.87
C TRP A 530 24.40 -19.04 9.01
N VAL A 531 23.19 -18.53 8.78
CA VAL A 531 22.89 -17.10 8.88
C VAL A 531 22.11 -16.84 10.16
N ASP A 532 22.50 -15.81 10.92
CA ASP A 532 21.77 -15.41 12.10
C ASP A 532 20.59 -14.51 11.72
N HIS A 533 19.38 -15.06 11.78
CA HIS A 533 18.14 -14.29 11.56
C HIS A 533 17.58 -13.65 12.84
N SER A 534 18.26 -13.81 13.99
CA SER A 534 17.88 -13.12 15.21
C SER A 534 18.23 -11.63 15.13
N GLY A 535 17.34 -10.77 15.65
CA GLY A 535 17.61 -9.33 15.72
C GLY A 535 17.15 -8.48 14.53
N PHE A 536 16.41 -9.02 13.56
CA PHE A 536 15.73 -8.18 12.55
C PHE A 536 14.40 -7.62 13.09
N TYR A 537 14.26 -6.30 13.06
CA TYR A 537 13.05 -5.57 13.50
C TYR A 537 12.63 -4.51 12.48
N ALA A 538 11.41 -4.01 12.62
CA ALA A 538 10.89 -2.89 11.85
C ALA A 538 10.47 -1.74 12.80
N PRO A 539 10.77 -0.48 12.47
CA PRO A 539 11.51 -0.02 11.29
C PRO A 539 13.01 -0.34 11.37
N ALA A 540 13.63 -0.59 10.21
CA ALA A 540 15.05 -0.89 10.10
C ALA A 540 15.94 0.30 10.52
N PRO A 541 17.04 0.04 11.26
CA PRO A 541 17.96 1.07 11.72
C PRO A 541 18.83 1.60 10.56
N ASP A 542 19.45 2.78 10.75
CA ASP A 542 20.42 3.32 9.77
C ASP A 542 21.75 2.55 9.77
N SER A 543 22.06 1.85 10.85
CA SER A 543 23.23 0.97 10.96
C SER A 543 22.96 -0.16 11.95
N GLU A 544 23.52 -1.33 11.69
CA GLU A 544 23.38 -2.52 12.54
C GLU A 544 24.53 -3.50 12.31
N THR A 545 24.69 -4.48 13.21
CA THR A 545 25.60 -5.62 12.98
C THR A 545 24.85 -6.85 12.50
N VAL A 546 25.23 -7.39 11.35
CA VAL A 546 24.75 -8.69 10.87
C VAL A 546 25.82 -9.76 11.02
N ARG A 547 25.38 -11.01 11.22
CA ARG A 547 26.28 -12.12 11.53
C ARG A 547 25.93 -13.36 10.71
N PHE A 548 26.96 -14.09 10.33
CA PHE A 548 26.80 -15.46 9.85
C PHE A 548 28.00 -16.29 10.29
N LYS A 549 27.84 -17.60 10.30
CA LYS A 549 28.87 -18.55 10.68
C LYS A 549 29.23 -19.47 9.52
N THR A 550 30.48 -19.92 9.47
CA THR A 550 30.91 -20.95 8.51
C THR A 550 31.65 -22.07 9.21
N ILE A 551 31.57 -23.27 8.63
CA ILE A 551 32.38 -24.43 9.02
C ILE A 551 33.48 -24.62 7.99
N SER A 552 34.72 -24.68 8.46
CA SER A 552 35.91 -24.90 7.64
C SER A 552 36.66 -26.15 8.08
N VAL A 553 37.25 -26.87 7.12
CA VAL A 553 38.14 -28.01 7.35
C VAL A 553 39.58 -27.57 7.15
N ALA A 554 40.43 -27.85 8.14
CA ALA A 554 41.88 -27.67 8.03
C ALA A 554 42.61 -28.97 8.35
N GLN A 555 43.71 -29.24 7.66
CA GLN A 555 44.52 -30.44 7.87
C GLN A 555 45.66 -30.16 8.83
N ARG A 556 45.73 -30.93 9.92
CA ARG A 556 46.82 -30.86 10.90
C ARG A 556 47.35 -32.27 11.17
N GLY A 557 48.60 -32.51 10.79
CA GLY A 557 49.23 -33.83 10.97
C GLY A 557 48.56 -34.95 10.15
N GLY A 558 47.97 -34.63 9.01
CA GLY A 558 47.26 -35.59 8.14
C GLY A 558 45.81 -35.90 8.55
N VAL A 559 45.30 -35.26 9.61
CA VAL A 559 43.91 -35.40 10.06
C VAL A 559 43.14 -34.12 9.72
N ASP A 560 41.95 -34.30 9.15
CA ASP A 560 41.00 -33.23 8.87
C ASP A 560 40.26 -32.84 10.15
N ILE A 561 40.28 -31.54 10.47
CA ILE A 561 39.66 -30.97 11.67
C ILE A 561 38.71 -29.86 11.26
N GLU A 562 37.48 -29.90 11.79
CA GLU A 562 36.48 -28.86 11.58
C GLU A 562 36.64 -27.69 12.57
N TYR A 563 36.43 -26.49 12.06
CA TYR A 563 36.42 -25.24 12.82
C TYR A 563 35.18 -24.42 12.48
N GLU A 564 34.52 -23.87 13.49
CA GLU A 564 33.48 -22.85 13.35
C GLU A 564 34.11 -21.46 13.32
N ASN A 565 33.65 -20.62 12.39
CA ASN A 565 34.11 -19.25 12.19
C ASN A 565 32.92 -18.30 12.27
N GLU A 566 32.94 -17.33 13.19
CA GLU A 566 31.93 -16.27 13.26
C GLU A 566 32.37 -15.07 12.40
N TRP A 567 31.48 -14.58 11.56
CA TRP A 567 31.67 -13.39 10.73
C TRP A 567 30.69 -12.31 11.19
N LYS A 568 31.17 -11.08 11.37
CA LYS A 568 30.36 -9.92 11.75
C LYS A 568 30.60 -8.78 10.77
N PHE A 569 29.52 -8.13 10.36
CA PHE A 569 29.56 -6.99 9.44
C PHE A 569 28.77 -5.84 10.04
N GLU A 570 29.41 -4.68 10.22
CA GLU A 570 28.68 -3.45 10.49
C GLU A 570 28.17 -2.89 9.17
N ILE A 571 26.86 -2.88 9.02
CA ILE A 571 26.18 -2.38 7.84
C ILE A 571 25.63 -0.97 8.09
N LYS A 572 25.56 -0.17 7.03
CA LYS A 572 25.01 1.19 7.06
C LYS A 572 24.18 1.48 5.81
N TRP A 573 23.01 2.07 6.03
CA TRP A 573 22.09 2.45 4.98
C TRP A 573 22.61 3.61 4.13
N HIS A 574 22.51 3.48 2.81
CA HIS A 574 22.79 4.55 1.86
C HIS A 574 21.52 4.93 1.10
N ASP A 575 21.08 6.16 1.30
CA ASP A 575 19.79 6.62 0.79
C ASP A 575 19.71 6.71 -0.73
N MET A 576 20.81 6.96 -1.43
CA MET A 576 20.80 7.08 -2.89
C MET A 576 20.73 5.71 -3.56
N ASP A 577 21.52 4.74 -3.11
CA ASP A 577 21.50 3.39 -3.69
C ASP A 577 20.38 2.51 -3.12
N LYS A 578 19.74 2.95 -2.02
CA LYS A 578 18.76 2.16 -1.27
C LYS A 578 19.32 0.77 -0.90
N PHE A 579 20.55 0.79 -0.38
CA PHE A 579 21.37 -0.39 -0.11
C PHE A 579 22.10 -0.25 1.24
N PHE A 580 22.39 -1.39 1.88
CA PHE A 580 23.21 -1.44 3.09
C PHE A 580 24.66 -1.76 2.74
N TYR A 581 25.55 -0.79 2.91
CA TYR A 581 26.99 -0.98 2.73
C TYR A 581 27.62 -1.55 4.00
N VAL A 582 28.57 -2.46 3.84
CA VAL A 582 29.47 -2.92 4.89
C VAL A 582 30.55 -1.87 5.11
N GLU A 583 30.59 -1.29 6.31
CA GLU A 583 31.65 -0.37 6.72
C GLU A 583 32.83 -1.11 7.36
N THR A 584 32.54 -2.11 8.20
CA THR A 584 33.56 -2.91 8.89
C THR A 584 33.26 -4.40 8.79
N MET A 585 34.32 -5.20 8.82
CA MET A 585 34.24 -6.66 8.87
C MET A 585 35.11 -7.21 10.00
N GLU A 586 34.57 -8.14 10.78
CA GLU A 586 35.27 -8.90 11.80
C GLU A 586 35.11 -10.40 11.55
N ILE A 587 36.23 -11.12 11.60
CA ILE A 587 36.26 -12.58 11.59
C ILE A 587 36.77 -13.03 12.95
N GLY A 588 35.94 -13.77 13.68
CA GLY A 588 36.28 -14.35 14.98
C GLY A 588 37.36 -15.43 14.88
N CYS A 589 37.91 -15.83 16.03
CA CYS A 589 38.88 -16.93 16.08
C CYS A 589 38.25 -18.27 15.68
N HIS A 590 39.09 -19.13 15.08
CA HIS A 590 38.72 -20.49 14.68
C HIS A 590 38.42 -21.36 15.90
N ASN A 591 37.15 -21.71 16.11
CA ASN A 591 36.73 -22.55 17.23
C ASN A 591 36.68 -24.01 16.78
N LYS A 592 37.58 -24.84 17.31
CA LYS A 592 37.62 -26.28 16.97
C LYS A 592 36.30 -26.95 17.37
N ILE A 593 35.66 -27.63 16.43
CA ILE A 593 34.47 -28.45 16.71
C ILE A 593 34.92 -29.82 17.21
N VAL A 594 34.36 -30.25 18.34
CA VAL A 594 34.57 -31.58 18.91
C VAL A 594 33.27 -32.38 18.69
N ASP A 595 33.38 -33.56 18.09
CA ASP A 595 32.29 -34.51 17.86
C ASP A 595 31.15 -34.06 16.93
N GLY A 596 31.38 -33.10 16.03
CA GLY A 596 30.35 -32.65 15.07
C GLY A 596 29.10 -32.04 15.72
N LYS A 597 29.18 -31.67 17.00
CA LYS A 597 28.09 -31.00 17.72
C LYS A 597 28.12 -29.51 17.41
N TYR A 598 27.32 -29.12 16.43
CA TYR A 598 26.93 -27.73 16.21
C TYR A 598 26.00 -27.32 17.36
N GLY A 599 26.14 -26.10 17.91
CA GLY A 599 25.40 -25.68 19.11
C GLY A 599 23.87 -25.90 19.01
N ASP A 600 23.21 -26.07 20.16
CA ASP A 600 21.78 -26.40 20.22
C ASP A 600 20.92 -25.44 19.39
N GLY A 601 20.14 -25.97 18.44
CA GLY A 601 19.18 -25.22 17.62
C GLY A 601 19.75 -24.55 16.35
N VAL A 602 21.00 -24.82 15.98
CA VAL A 602 21.63 -24.26 14.77
C VAL A 602 21.67 -25.30 13.64
N GLU A 603 20.88 -25.10 12.58
CA GLU A 603 20.90 -25.93 11.37
C GLU A 603 21.77 -25.29 10.28
N TYR A 604 22.96 -25.85 10.09
CA TYR A 604 23.90 -25.40 9.07
C TYR A 604 23.51 -25.89 7.67
N GLN A 605 23.59 -25.00 6.69
CA GLN A 605 23.41 -25.32 5.26
C GLN A 605 24.73 -25.83 4.66
N GLU A 606 24.65 -26.91 3.89
CA GLU A 606 25.79 -27.47 3.15
C GLU A 606 26.19 -26.59 1.97
N ILE A 607 27.50 -26.49 1.72
CA ILE A 607 28.05 -25.79 0.55
C ILE A 607 28.24 -26.81 -0.58
N ASP A 608 27.45 -26.66 -1.64
CA ASP A 608 27.53 -27.54 -2.81
C ASP A 608 28.54 -27.01 -3.84
N TYR A 609 29.68 -27.70 -3.92
CA TYR A 609 30.74 -27.43 -4.91
C TYR A 609 30.50 -28.10 -6.26
N PHE A 610 29.48 -28.98 -6.38
CA PHE A 610 29.21 -29.78 -7.58
C PHE A 610 28.05 -29.25 -8.43
N ALA A 611 27.36 -28.19 -8.00
CA ALA A 611 26.24 -27.57 -8.71
C ALA A 611 26.58 -26.93 -10.09
N LYS A 612 27.79 -27.13 -10.63
CA LYS A 612 28.29 -26.60 -11.91
C LYS A 612 28.82 -27.70 -12.87
N LYS A 613 28.34 -28.94 -12.76
CA LYS A 613 28.62 -29.96 -13.79
C LYS A 613 27.53 -30.07 -14.84
#